data_AF-A0A077FBV3-F1
#
_entry.id   AF-A0A077FBV3-F1
#
_cell.length_a   1.000
_cell.length_b   1.000
_cell.length_c   1.000
_cell.angle_alpha   90.00
_cell.angle_beta   90.00
_cell.angle_gamma   90.00
#
_symmetry.space_group_name_H-M   'P 1'
#
loop_
_entity.id
_entity.type
_entity.pdbx_description
1 polymer ?
#
loop_
_entity_poly.entity_id
_entity_poly.type
_entity_poly.pdbx_seq_one_letter_code
_entity_poly.pdbx_strand_id
1 'polypeptide(L)'
;MKLSTLFKRHRHALCSMALLGGVTLLAVEAVESRAEPVDGVQTLVFLRHAEKPGEGLGQLNCQGLNRALDLATLLPEKFGKADYVFAANPSRHVEEGSKDDAYSYIRPLMTISPSAIKLGLPVNIDFGANDTGALADELLQDKYRNATVYTAWSHGYLPELINTVAGKALGEKRVITEDWDGDDFDSLYVLTLTWHDGKASLLSRNYKQGLNNGEHSCPS
;
A
#
# COMPACT_ATOMS: atom_id res chain seq x y z
N MET A 1 -38.47 36.55 60.49
CA MET A 1 -38.82 36.50 61.92
C MET A 1 -39.87 35.41 62.12
N LYS A 2 -39.76 34.59 63.18
CA LYS A 2 -40.63 33.45 63.58
C LYS A 2 -40.78 32.27 62.58
N LEU A 3 -40.54 31.06 63.11
CA LEU A 3 -40.98 29.76 62.56
C LEU A 3 -42.42 29.46 62.99
N SER A 4 -43.11 28.60 62.22
CA SER A 4 -44.22 27.72 62.68
C SER A 4 -44.62 26.76 61.54
N THR A 5 -44.97 25.47 61.68
CA THR A 5 -44.69 24.34 62.62
C THR A 5 -45.27 23.06 61.91
N LEU A 6 -45.70 21.89 62.46
CA LEU A 6 -45.92 21.36 63.81
C LEU A 6 -45.93 19.80 63.84
N PHE A 7 -44.89 19.16 64.43
CA PHE A 7 -44.93 17.78 64.97
C PHE A 7 -45.03 16.64 63.90
N LYS A 8 -44.97 15.32 64.20
CA LYS A 8 -45.12 14.57 65.47
C LYS A 8 -44.28 13.27 65.50
N ARG A 9 -43.78 12.89 66.70
CA ARG A 9 -43.07 11.62 66.98
C ARG A 9 -43.98 10.40 66.80
N HIS A 10 -43.41 9.26 66.38
CA HIS A 10 -43.70 7.97 67.06
C HIS A 10 -42.51 6.98 67.06
N ARG A 11 -42.15 6.57 68.28
CA ARG A 11 -41.46 5.36 68.78
C ARG A 11 -40.73 4.44 67.76
N HIS A 12 -39.44 4.22 68.00
CA HIS A 12 -38.63 3.20 67.32
C HIS A 12 -39.14 1.77 67.59
N ALA A 13 -39.06 0.93 66.54
CA ALA A 13 -38.96 -0.51 66.64
C ALA A 13 -37.74 -0.95 65.82
N LEU A 14 -36.94 -1.89 66.33
CA LEU A 14 -35.75 -2.39 65.66
C LEU A 14 -36.10 -3.58 64.76
N CYS A 15 -35.89 -3.43 63.45
CA CYS A 15 -35.82 -4.55 62.51
C CYS A 15 -34.48 -4.49 61.76
N SER A 16 -33.59 -5.42 62.08
CA SER A 16 -32.32 -5.59 61.38
C SER A 16 -32.56 -6.13 59.97
N MET A 17 -32.15 -5.40 58.93
CA MET A 17 -32.06 -5.93 57.57
C MET A 17 -30.61 -5.85 57.08
N ALA A 18 -29.97 -7.01 56.96
CA ALA A 18 -28.67 -7.16 56.34
C ALA A 18 -28.84 -7.23 54.81
N LEU A 19 -28.59 -6.11 54.12
CA LEU A 19 -28.58 -6.08 52.66
C LEU A 19 -27.23 -6.59 52.13
N LEU A 20 -27.17 -7.91 51.93
CA LEU A 20 -26.13 -8.57 51.14
C LEU A 20 -26.31 -8.20 49.65
N GLY A 21 -25.83 -7.02 49.27
CA GLY A 21 -25.79 -6.56 47.89
C GLY A 21 -24.79 -7.38 47.06
N GLY A 22 -25.25 -8.48 46.47
CA GLY A 22 -24.44 -9.32 45.59
C GLY A 22 -24.06 -8.56 44.32
N VAL A 23 -22.79 -8.16 44.21
CA VAL A 23 -22.24 -7.59 42.97
C VAL A 23 -21.98 -8.72 41.99
N THR A 24 -22.97 -9.03 41.15
CA THR A 24 -22.77 -9.87 39.98
C THR A 24 -21.93 -9.11 38.97
N LEU A 25 -20.62 -9.40 38.91
CA LEU A 25 -19.81 -9.00 37.75
C LEU A 25 -20.37 -9.73 36.53
N LEU A 26 -21.04 -8.98 35.65
CA LEU A 26 -21.26 -9.40 34.28
C LEU A 26 -19.91 -9.43 33.59
N ALA A 27 -19.31 -10.62 33.53
CA ALA A 27 -18.17 -10.86 32.65
C ALA A 27 -18.67 -10.68 31.22
N VAL A 28 -18.40 -9.51 30.64
CA VAL A 28 -18.55 -9.29 29.20
C VAL A 28 -17.40 -10.07 28.55
N GLU A 29 -17.68 -11.32 28.20
CA GLU A 29 -16.81 -12.09 27.31
C GLU A 29 -16.77 -11.36 25.98
N ALA A 30 -15.69 -10.60 25.78
CA ALA A 30 -15.41 -9.95 24.51
C ALA A 30 -15.12 -11.04 23.49
N VAL A 31 -16.15 -11.42 22.74
CA VAL A 31 -16.01 -12.27 21.55
C VAL A 31 -15.15 -11.52 20.57
N GLU A 32 -13.84 -11.83 20.57
CA GLU A 32 -12.94 -11.42 19.51
C GLU A 32 -13.47 -12.02 18.20
N SER A 33 -14.19 -11.21 17.43
CA SER A 33 -14.58 -11.51 16.06
C SER A 33 -13.33 -11.48 15.18
N ARG A 34 -12.47 -12.48 15.34
CA ARG A 34 -11.36 -12.77 14.44
C ARG A 34 -12.00 -13.09 13.10
N ALA A 35 -11.75 -12.23 12.11
CA ALA A 35 -12.12 -12.55 10.73
C ALA A 35 -11.32 -13.80 10.33
N GLU A 36 -12.01 -14.79 9.78
CA GLU A 36 -11.33 -15.97 9.22
C GLU A 36 -10.37 -15.52 8.11
N PRO A 37 -9.13 -16.04 8.06
CA PRO A 37 -8.14 -15.57 7.09
C PRO A 37 -8.63 -15.71 5.65
N VAL A 38 -8.49 -14.64 4.85
CA VAL A 38 -8.87 -14.71 3.43
C VAL A 38 -7.82 -15.52 2.65
N ASP A 39 -8.25 -16.60 2.02
CA ASP A 39 -7.45 -17.38 1.05
C ASP A 39 -7.47 -16.71 -0.33
N GLY A 40 -6.44 -16.95 -1.16
CA GLY A 40 -6.42 -16.46 -2.54
C GLY A 40 -5.05 -16.47 -3.22
N VAL A 41 -5.02 -16.05 -4.49
CA VAL A 41 -3.78 -15.80 -5.23
C VAL A 41 -3.67 -14.31 -5.58
N GLN A 42 -2.64 -13.67 -5.05
CA GLN A 42 -2.31 -12.27 -5.22
C GLN A 42 -1.13 -12.11 -6.18
N THR A 43 -1.19 -11.15 -7.10
CA THR A 43 -0.09 -10.84 -8.02
C THR A 43 0.32 -9.37 -7.89
N LEU A 44 1.49 -9.13 -7.30
CA LEU A 44 2.07 -7.80 -7.14
C LEU A 44 3.10 -7.54 -8.27
N VAL A 45 2.80 -6.59 -9.15
CA VAL A 45 3.65 -6.18 -10.27
C VAL A 45 4.34 -4.86 -9.92
N PHE A 46 5.61 -4.95 -9.57
CA PHE A 46 6.46 -3.81 -9.26
C PHE A 46 7.21 -3.34 -10.51
N LEU A 47 7.11 -2.04 -10.81
CA LEU A 47 7.83 -1.39 -11.89
C LEU A 47 8.48 -0.09 -11.42
N ARG A 48 9.60 0.25 -12.06
CA ARG A 48 10.18 1.59 -11.96
C ARG A 48 9.28 2.61 -12.68
N HIS A 49 9.36 3.87 -12.29
CA HIS A 49 8.98 4.96 -13.20
C HIS A 49 9.73 4.85 -14.53
N ALA A 50 9.13 5.35 -15.62
CA ALA A 50 9.74 5.40 -16.95
C ALA A 50 10.84 6.48 -17.07
N GLU A 51 11.40 6.64 -18.26
CA GLU A 51 12.56 7.47 -18.56
C GLU A 51 12.34 8.95 -18.19
N LYS A 52 13.35 9.53 -17.52
CA LYS A 52 13.37 10.93 -17.05
C LYS A 52 14.35 11.79 -17.87
N PRO A 53 14.26 13.13 -17.83
CA PRO A 53 15.32 14.00 -18.37
C PRO A 53 16.65 13.76 -17.63
N GLY A 54 17.78 14.03 -18.30
CA GLY A 54 19.11 13.96 -17.66
C GLY A 54 19.19 14.81 -16.39
N GLU A 55 18.76 16.07 -16.50
CA GLU A 55 18.62 17.02 -15.39
C GLU A 55 17.55 16.63 -14.33
N GLY A 56 16.85 15.50 -14.49
CA GLY A 56 16.02 14.92 -13.43
C GLY A 56 14.87 15.78 -12.92
N LEU A 57 14.18 16.50 -13.82
CA LEU A 57 13.17 17.54 -13.54
C LEU A 57 11.87 17.07 -12.84
N GLY A 58 11.91 16.08 -11.93
CA GLY A 58 10.76 15.45 -11.27
C GLY A 58 9.90 14.55 -12.17
N GLN A 59 9.77 14.91 -13.45
CA GLN A 59 8.89 14.33 -14.47
C GLN A 59 9.55 13.31 -15.40
N LEU A 60 8.76 12.77 -16.33
CA LEU A 60 9.21 11.95 -17.46
C LEU A 60 9.76 12.80 -18.61
N ASN A 61 10.55 12.18 -19.49
CA ASN A 61 10.84 12.71 -20.83
C ASN A 61 9.85 12.13 -21.87
N CYS A 62 9.96 12.52 -23.15
CA CYS A 62 9.07 12.02 -24.21
C CYS A 62 9.11 10.48 -24.38
N GLN A 63 10.29 9.86 -24.32
CA GLN A 63 10.46 8.41 -24.39
C GLN A 63 9.78 7.70 -23.20
N GLY A 64 9.91 8.27 -22.00
CA GLY A 64 9.23 7.76 -20.81
C GLY A 64 7.71 7.91 -20.87
N LEU A 65 7.21 8.98 -21.52
CA LEU A 65 5.78 9.15 -21.80
C LEU A 65 5.29 8.11 -22.83
N ASN A 66 6.08 7.81 -23.86
CA ASN A 66 5.76 6.74 -24.82
C ASN A 66 5.71 5.37 -24.11
N ARG A 67 6.72 5.02 -23.29
CA ARG A 67 6.70 3.81 -22.45
C ARG A 67 5.48 3.76 -21.53
N ALA A 68 5.08 4.88 -20.93
CA ALA A 68 3.90 4.95 -20.06
C ALA A 68 2.59 4.65 -20.81
N LEU A 69 2.47 5.06 -22.09
CA LEU A 69 1.34 4.71 -22.96
C LEU A 69 1.35 3.22 -23.34
N ASP A 70 2.51 2.67 -23.71
CA ASP A 70 2.67 1.26 -24.07
C ASP A 70 2.38 0.31 -22.90
N LEU A 71 2.79 0.69 -21.68
CA LEU A 71 2.51 -0.06 -20.44
C LEU A 71 1.01 -0.26 -20.19
N ALA A 72 0.16 0.64 -20.65
CA ALA A 72 -1.30 0.51 -20.56
C ALA A 72 -1.85 -0.64 -21.44
N THR A 73 -1.07 -1.14 -22.40
CA THR A 73 -1.38 -2.33 -23.20
C THR A 73 -0.61 -3.54 -22.67
N LEU A 74 0.69 -3.38 -22.43
CA LEU A 74 1.58 -4.47 -22.03
C LEU A 74 1.22 -5.09 -20.67
N LEU A 75 0.93 -4.29 -19.64
CA LEU A 75 0.69 -4.83 -18.30
C LEU A 75 -0.59 -5.69 -18.25
N PRO A 76 -1.75 -5.26 -18.79
CA PRO A 76 -2.96 -6.09 -18.82
C PRO A 76 -2.84 -7.35 -19.66
N GLU A 77 -2.11 -7.32 -20.79
CA GLU A 77 -1.90 -8.49 -21.63
C GLU A 77 -1.01 -9.54 -20.97
N LYS A 78 -0.01 -9.10 -20.19
CA LYS A 78 1.05 -9.96 -19.65
C LYS A 78 0.80 -10.46 -18.24
N PHE A 79 -0.07 -9.80 -17.47
CA PHE A 79 -0.38 -10.16 -16.07
C PHE A 79 -1.88 -10.25 -15.76
N GLY A 80 -2.75 -9.98 -16.74
CA GLY A 80 -4.15 -9.67 -16.48
C GLY A 80 -4.32 -8.22 -16.04
N LYS A 81 -5.56 -7.71 -16.12
CA LYS A 81 -5.90 -6.36 -15.65
C LYS A 81 -5.55 -6.23 -14.17
N ALA A 82 -5.04 -5.06 -13.76
CA ALA A 82 -5.02 -4.71 -12.36
C ALA A 82 -6.44 -4.54 -11.81
N ASP A 83 -6.60 -4.82 -10.52
CA ASP A 83 -7.75 -4.43 -9.70
C ASP A 83 -7.41 -3.16 -8.89
N TYR A 84 -6.12 -2.93 -8.62
CA TYR A 84 -5.61 -1.77 -7.86
C TYR A 84 -4.29 -1.24 -8.44
N VAL A 85 -4.07 0.07 -8.32
CA VAL A 85 -2.88 0.76 -8.85
C VAL A 85 -2.29 1.69 -7.80
N PHE A 86 -0.96 1.66 -7.65
CA PHE A 86 -0.19 2.49 -6.72
C PHE A 86 0.90 3.29 -7.45
N ALA A 87 1.15 4.51 -6.98
CA ALA A 87 2.31 5.31 -7.32
C ALA A 87 2.82 6.08 -6.10
N ALA A 88 4.11 6.44 -6.08
CA ALA A 88 4.66 7.24 -4.99
C ALA A 88 4.03 8.64 -4.93
N ASN A 89 3.78 9.12 -3.70
CA ASN A 89 3.13 10.39 -3.44
C ASN A 89 3.90 11.57 -4.09
N PRO A 90 3.29 12.33 -5.03
CA PRO A 90 3.97 13.41 -5.75
C PRO A 90 4.29 14.65 -4.90
N SER A 91 3.78 14.75 -3.68
CA SER A 91 4.12 15.86 -2.75
C SER A 91 5.55 15.77 -2.20
N ARG A 92 6.18 14.59 -2.27
CA ARG A 92 7.60 14.44 -1.99
C ARG A 92 8.42 15.13 -3.08
N HIS A 93 9.50 15.80 -2.65
CA HIS A 93 10.50 16.36 -3.54
C HIS A 93 11.70 15.41 -3.72
N VAL A 94 12.39 15.59 -4.83
CA VAL A 94 13.68 14.96 -5.15
C VAL A 94 14.63 16.06 -5.63
N GLU A 95 15.86 16.04 -5.11
CA GLU A 95 16.91 16.99 -5.50
C GLU A 95 17.69 16.37 -6.67
N GLU A 96 17.69 17.03 -7.83
CA GLU A 96 18.28 16.49 -9.06
C GLU A 96 18.86 17.59 -9.98
N GLY A 97 19.64 17.15 -10.98
CA GLY A 97 20.17 18.01 -12.04
C GLY A 97 21.48 18.70 -11.68
N SER A 98 22.00 19.51 -12.60
CA SER A 98 23.32 20.16 -12.51
C SER A 98 23.46 21.22 -11.41
N LYS A 99 22.45 21.38 -10.55
CA LYS A 99 22.38 22.37 -9.46
C LYS A 99 21.80 21.81 -8.14
N ASP A 100 21.41 20.54 -8.12
CA ASP A 100 20.61 19.95 -7.04
C ASP A 100 19.32 20.76 -6.77
N ASP A 101 18.53 21.01 -7.83
CA ASP A 101 17.25 21.74 -7.75
C ASP A 101 16.13 20.79 -7.25
N ALA A 102 15.24 21.30 -6.39
CA ALA A 102 14.15 20.54 -5.79
C ALA A 102 12.93 20.41 -6.72
N TYR A 103 12.61 19.18 -7.17
CA TYR A 103 11.45 18.90 -8.02
C TYR A 103 10.43 17.96 -7.37
N SER A 104 9.13 18.23 -7.56
CA SER A 104 8.07 17.32 -7.11
C SER A 104 8.13 15.97 -7.85
N TYR A 105 8.06 14.87 -7.12
CA TYR A 105 8.38 13.52 -7.61
C TYR A 105 7.25 12.86 -8.42
N ILE A 106 6.79 13.53 -9.48
CA ILE A 106 5.57 13.15 -10.22
C ILE A 106 5.75 11.95 -11.17
N ARG A 107 6.99 11.60 -11.56
CA ARG A 107 7.24 10.60 -12.61
C ARG A 107 6.67 9.18 -12.39
N PRO A 108 6.55 8.60 -11.18
CA PRO A 108 5.94 7.28 -11.02
C PRO A 108 4.42 7.34 -11.27
N LEU A 109 3.76 8.41 -10.83
CA LEU A 109 2.35 8.67 -11.10
C LEU A 109 2.12 8.87 -12.61
N MET A 110 2.95 9.67 -13.29
CA MET A 110 2.90 9.82 -14.75
C MET A 110 3.07 8.47 -15.47
N THR A 111 3.93 7.58 -14.96
CA THR A 111 4.23 6.28 -15.59
C THR A 111 3.03 5.35 -15.60
N ILE A 112 2.27 5.30 -14.51
CA ILE A 112 1.16 4.34 -14.36
C ILE A 112 -0.22 4.92 -14.66
N SER A 113 -0.35 6.26 -14.73
CA SER A 113 -1.63 6.92 -15.02
C SER A 113 -2.29 6.44 -16.31
N PRO A 114 -1.60 6.24 -17.46
CA PRO A 114 -2.26 5.73 -18.67
C PRO A 114 -2.85 4.33 -18.47
N SER A 115 -2.17 3.46 -17.72
CA SER A 115 -2.68 2.13 -17.35
C SER A 115 -3.93 2.23 -16.47
N ALA A 116 -3.91 3.09 -15.45
CA ALA A 116 -5.05 3.31 -14.56
C ALA A 116 -6.26 3.88 -15.32
N ILE A 117 -6.05 4.90 -16.17
CA ILE A 117 -7.07 5.52 -17.02
C ILE A 117 -7.71 4.48 -17.95
N LYS A 118 -6.91 3.66 -18.65
CA LYS A 118 -7.41 2.64 -19.58
C LYS A 118 -8.14 1.47 -18.88
N LEU A 119 -7.86 1.25 -17.59
CA LEU A 119 -8.58 0.28 -16.75
C LEU A 119 -9.79 0.88 -16.02
N GLY A 120 -9.93 2.21 -15.98
CA GLY A 120 -10.98 2.91 -15.23
C GLY A 120 -10.75 2.96 -13.71
N LEU A 121 -9.49 2.87 -13.26
CA LEU A 121 -9.11 2.75 -11.86
C LEU A 121 -8.56 4.06 -11.28
N PRO A 122 -8.75 4.33 -9.97
CA PRO A 122 -7.96 5.32 -9.26
C PRO A 122 -6.51 4.84 -9.07
N VAL A 123 -5.59 5.78 -8.87
CA VAL A 123 -4.22 5.50 -8.39
C VAL A 123 -4.15 5.88 -6.91
N ASN A 124 -3.78 4.94 -6.05
CA ASN A 124 -3.42 5.25 -4.68
C ASN A 124 -2.05 5.96 -4.66
N ILE A 125 -1.98 7.09 -3.97
CA ILE A 125 -0.79 7.93 -3.82
C ILE A 125 -0.52 8.30 -2.36
N ASP A 126 -1.03 7.52 -1.41
CA ASP A 126 -1.00 7.88 0.01
C ASP A 126 0.42 7.78 0.60
N PHE A 127 1.28 6.96 -0.03
CA PHE A 127 2.62 6.59 0.45
C PHE A 127 3.72 7.35 -0.31
N GLY A 128 4.61 8.04 0.41
CA GLY A 128 5.82 8.64 -0.15
C GLY A 128 6.86 7.59 -0.55
N ALA A 129 7.82 7.96 -1.40
CA ALA A 129 8.75 7.01 -2.02
C ALA A 129 9.58 6.15 -1.02
N ASN A 130 9.80 6.66 0.19
CA ASN A 130 10.51 6.01 1.30
C ASN A 130 9.59 5.27 2.28
N ASP A 131 8.26 5.28 2.10
CA ASP A 131 7.31 4.67 3.04
C ASP A 131 7.11 3.18 2.73
N THR A 132 8.22 2.53 2.34
CA THR A 132 8.39 1.13 1.92
C THR A 132 7.73 0.14 2.89
N GLY A 133 7.95 0.33 4.18
CA GLY A 133 7.37 -0.51 5.24
C GLY A 133 5.85 -0.38 5.32
N ALA A 134 5.32 0.85 5.25
CA ALA A 134 3.89 1.11 5.34
C ALA A 134 3.14 0.65 4.08
N LEU A 135 3.74 0.86 2.89
CA LEU A 135 3.20 0.31 1.64
C LEU A 135 3.27 -1.23 1.63
N ALA A 136 4.30 -1.84 2.22
CA ALA A 136 4.36 -3.29 2.36
C ALA A 136 3.26 -3.83 3.30
N ASP A 137 2.94 -3.13 4.38
CA ASP A 137 1.81 -3.49 5.27
C ASP A 137 0.45 -3.27 4.60
N GLU A 138 0.29 -2.22 3.78
CA GLU A 138 -0.91 -2.01 2.95
C GLU A 138 -1.10 -3.15 1.94
N LEU A 139 -0.06 -3.45 1.13
CA LEU A 139 -0.11 -4.46 0.08
C LEU A 139 -0.37 -5.88 0.59
N LEU A 140 -0.19 -6.17 1.89
CA LEU A 140 -0.44 -7.49 2.46
C LEU A 140 -1.83 -7.64 3.11
N GLN A 141 -2.68 -6.61 3.05
CA GLN A 141 -4.06 -6.69 3.55
C GLN A 141 -4.94 -7.65 2.74
N ASP A 142 -5.87 -8.30 3.43
CA ASP A 142 -6.79 -9.32 2.92
C ASP A 142 -7.55 -8.91 1.64
N LYS A 143 -7.85 -7.62 1.48
CA LYS A 143 -8.50 -7.04 0.27
C LYS A 143 -7.69 -7.18 -1.03
N TYR A 144 -6.41 -7.53 -0.94
CA TYR A 144 -5.51 -7.78 -2.07
C TYR A 144 -5.24 -9.26 -2.36
N ARG A 145 -5.71 -10.18 -1.51
CA ARG A 145 -5.29 -11.60 -1.57
C ARG A 145 -5.81 -12.38 -2.78
N ASN A 146 -6.79 -11.85 -3.51
CA ASN A 146 -7.26 -12.37 -4.79
C ASN A 146 -7.30 -11.24 -5.85
N ALA A 147 -6.20 -10.49 -5.97
CA ALA A 147 -6.11 -9.31 -6.83
C ALA A 147 -4.76 -9.20 -7.55
N THR A 148 -4.77 -8.52 -8.69
CA THR A 148 -3.57 -8.03 -9.39
C THR A 148 -3.35 -6.56 -9.06
N VAL A 149 -2.15 -6.21 -8.59
CA VAL A 149 -1.78 -4.86 -8.17
C VAL A 149 -0.59 -4.37 -8.97
N TYR A 150 -0.68 -3.18 -9.57
CA TYR A 150 0.47 -2.54 -10.24
C TYR A 150 1.04 -1.42 -9.34
N THR A 151 2.36 -1.42 -9.13
CA THR A 151 3.04 -0.47 -8.23
C THR A 151 4.21 0.20 -8.94
N ALA A 152 4.06 1.48 -9.31
CA ALA A 152 5.09 2.26 -9.99
C ALA A 152 5.89 3.14 -9.02
N TRP A 153 7.21 2.99 -8.99
CA TRP A 153 8.03 3.48 -7.88
C TRP A 153 9.46 3.91 -8.27
N SER A 154 10.27 4.27 -7.27
CA SER A 154 11.70 4.56 -7.44
C SER A 154 12.55 3.29 -7.42
N HIS A 155 13.49 3.15 -8.36
CA HIS A 155 14.47 2.07 -8.35
C HIS A 155 15.25 2.00 -7.02
N GLY A 156 15.69 3.13 -6.47
CA GLY A 156 16.39 3.18 -5.17
C GLY A 156 15.56 2.81 -3.92
N TYR A 157 14.26 2.55 -4.06
CA TYR A 157 13.39 2.07 -2.96
C TYR A 157 12.67 0.75 -3.29
N LEU A 158 12.70 0.30 -4.54
CA LEU A 158 12.05 -0.94 -4.98
C LEU A 158 12.67 -2.21 -4.35
N PRO A 159 14.00 -2.38 -4.27
CA PRO A 159 14.61 -3.51 -3.56
C PRO A 159 14.12 -3.62 -2.12
N GLU A 160 14.09 -2.51 -1.39
CA GLU A 160 13.63 -2.47 0.00
C GLU A 160 12.15 -2.84 0.13
N LEU A 161 11.27 -2.25 -0.69
CA LEU A 161 9.84 -2.57 -0.74
C LEU A 161 9.59 -4.06 -1.05
N ILE A 162 10.21 -4.58 -2.11
CA ILE A 162 10.04 -5.97 -2.57
C ILE A 162 10.54 -6.97 -1.51
N ASN A 163 11.70 -6.71 -0.90
CA ASN A 163 12.24 -7.54 0.18
C ASN A 163 11.37 -7.47 1.45
N THR A 164 10.80 -6.30 1.76
CA THR A 164 9.94 -6.11 2.93
C THR A 164 8.59 -6.83 2.75
N VAL A 165 7.97 -6.72 1.58
CA VAL A 165 6.77 -7.49 1.21
C VAL A 165 7.04 -9.00 1.29
N ALA A 166 8.12 -9.47 0.64
CA ALA A 166 8.49 -10.88 0.65
C ALA A 166 8.77 -11.41 2.07
N GLY A 167 9.45 -10.63 2.91
CA GLY A 167 9.79 -11.03 4.27
C GLY A 167 8.59 -11.02 5.23
N LYS A 168 7.75 -9.98 5.19
CA LYS A 168 6.50 -9.92 5.96
C LYS A 168 5.55 -11.07 5.59
N ALA A 169 5.39 -11.37 4.30
CA ALA A 169 4.50 -12.44 3.83
C ALA A 169 4.95 -13.84 4.26
N LEU A 170 6.27 -14.10 4.30
CA LEU A 170 6.84 -15.41 4.66
C LEU A 170 7.15 -15.56 6.16
N GLY A 171 7.12 -14.47 6.95
CA GLY A 171 7.49 -14.48 8.36
C GLY A 171 8.99 -14.61 8.65
N GLU A 172 9.85 -14.45 7.63
CA GLU A 172 11.31 -14.60 7.71
C GLU A 172 12.02 -13.51 6.89
N LYS A 173 13.34 -13.29 7.09
CA LYS A 173 14.09 -12.38 6.21
C LYS A 173 14.25 -13.01 4.82
N ARG A 174 13.57 -12.46 3.81
CA ARG A 174 13.75 -12.84 2.40
C ARG A 174 14.36 -11.69 1.59
N VAL A 175 15.40 -12.01 0.82
CA VAL A 175 15.98 -11.11 -0.20
C VAL A 175 15.56 -11.65 -1.57
N ILE A 176 15.06 -10.75 -2.42
CA ILE A 176 14.61 -11.01 -3.79
C ILE A 176 15.48 -10.23 -4.79
N THR A 177 15.84 -8.98 -4.46
CA THR A 177 16.88 -8.22 -5.15
C THR A 177 17.58 -7.29 -4.17
N GLU A 178 18.87 -7.04 -4.38
CA GLU A 178 19.68 -6.16 -3.51
C GLU A 178 19.77 -4.74 -4.07
N ASP A 179 19.66 -4.59 -5.39
CA ASP A 179 19.72 -3.32 -6.11
C ASP A 179 18.68 -3.29 -7.26
N TRP A 180 18.47 -2.10 -7.82
CA TRP A 180 17.79 -1.89 -9.11
C TRP A 180 18.51 -0.76 -9.85
N ASP A 181 19.19 -1.14 -10.94
CA ASP A 181 20.10 -0.30 -11.72
C ASP A 181 19.50 1.04 -12.18
N GLY A 182 20.35 2.07 -12.21
CA GLY A 182 20.02 3.46 -12.52
C GLY A 182 19.51 3.71 -13.95
N ASP A 183 19.77 2.82 -14.89
CA ASP A 183 19.33 2.89 -16.28
C ASP A 183 18.36 1.75 -16.67
N ASP A 184 18.09 0.79 -15.76
CA ASP A 184 17.09 -0.26 -16.00
C ASP A 184 15.65 0.22 -15.78
N PHE A 185 15.10 0.87 -16.83
CA PHE A 185 13.69 1.24 -16.93
C PHE A 185 12.78 0.06 -17.34
N ASP A 186 13.35 -1.10 -17.68
CA ASP A 186 12.67 -2.18 -18.39
C ASP A 186 12.34 -3.41 -17.53
N SER A 187 13.06 -3.60 -16.42
CA SER A 187 12.72 -4.62 -15.42
C SER A 187 11.30 -4.45 -14.87
N LEU A 188 10.71 -5.60 -14.53
CA LEU A 188 9.49 -5.77 -13.76
C LEU A 188 9.76 -6.87 -12.74
N TYR A 189 9.50 -6.62 -11.47
CA TYR A 189 9.55 -7.67 -10.44
C TYR A 189 8.13 -8.06 -10.10
N VAL A 190 7.83 -9.35 -10.17
CA VAL A 190 6.49 -9.88 -9.93
C VAL A 190 6.55 -10.88 -8.79
N LEU A 191 5.82 -10.57 -7.71
CA LEU A 191 5.61 -11.47 -6.59
C LEU A 191 4.19 -12.05 -6.71
N THR A 192 4.07 -13.36 -6.88
CA THR A 192 2.81 -14.08 -6.72
C THR A 192 2.78 -14.69 -5.32
N LEU A 193 1.84 -14.23 -4.49
CA LEU A 193 1.60 -14.74 -3.15
C LEU A 193 0.34 -15.60 -3.16
N THR A 194 0.48 -16.89 -2.84
CA THR A 194 -0.66 -17.80 -2.65
C THR A 194 -0.91 -17.94 -1.15
N TRP A 195 -2.05 -17.43 -0.69
CA TRP A 195 -2.49 -17.41 0.70
C TRP A 195 -3.42 -18.58 1.01
N HIS A 196 -3.11 -19.30 2.08
CA HIS A 196 -3.96 -20.35 2.65
C HIS A 196 -3.84 -20.37 4.18
N ASP A 197 -4.95 -20.31 4.92
CA ASP A 197 -4.97 -20.35 6.40
C ASP A 197 -4.00 -19.31 7.03
N GLY A 198 -4.10 -18.08 6.52
CA GLY A 198 -3.28 -16.93 6.95
C GLY A 198 -1.79 -17.00 6.61
N LYS A 199 -1.32 -18.05 5.92
CA LYS A 199 0.08 -18.24 5.53
C LYS A 199 0.25 -18.00 4.04
N ALA A 200 1.28 -17.26 3.64
CA ALA A 200 1.63 -17.11 2.24
C ALA A 200 2.71 -18.11 1.81
N SER A 201 2.64 -18.53 0.55
CA SER A 201 3.77 -19.05 -0.21
C SER A 201 4.11 -18.08 -1.34
N LEU A 202 5.40 -17.88 -1.62
CA LEU A 202 5.88 -16.87 -2.56
C LEU A 202 6.56 -17.49 -3.78
N LEU A 203 6.12 -17.07 -4.96
CA LEU A 203 6.84 -17.19 -6.22
C LEU A 203 7.29 -15.79 -6.67
N SER A 204 8.59 -15.60 -6.88
CA SER A 204 9.14 -14.37 -7.46
C SER A 204 9.62 -14.61 -8.90
N ARG A 205 9.41 -13.63 -9.78
CA ARG A 205 9.91 -13.61 -11.16
C ARG A 205 10.32 -12.19 -11.57
N ASN A 206 11.50 -12.05 -12.16
CA ASN A 206 11.83 -10.87 -12.95
C ASN A 206 11.33 -11.07 -14.40
N TYR A 207 10.86 -10.00 -15.03
CA TYR A 207 10.57 -9.93 -16.46
C TYR A 207 11.15 -8.65 -17.05
N LYS A 208 11.35 -8.64 -18.36
CA LYS A 208 11.50 -7.41 -19.15
C LYS A 208 10.17 -6.95 -19.74
N GLN A 209 10.08 -5.65 -20.03
CA GLN A 209 9.01 -5.02 -20.81
C GLN A 209 9.33 -5.14 -22.31
N GLY A 210 10.59 -4.98 -22.70
CA GLY A 210 11.01 -4.94 -24.10
C GLY A 210 10.72 -3.60 -24.78
N LEU A 211 10.62 -2.50 -24.01
CA LEU A 211 10.31 -1.15 -24.48
C LEU A 211 11.56 -0.24 -24.52
N ASN A 212 12.74 -0.78 -24.18
CA ASN A 212 14.03 -0.09 -24.32
C ASN A 212 14.30 0.38 -25.75
N ASN A 213 14.89 1.58 -25.87
CA ASN A 213 15.14 2.29 -27.14
C ASN A 213 13.85 2.69 -27.89
N GLY A 214 12.74 2.91 -27.16
CA GLY A 214 11.52 3.49 -27.71
C GLY A 214 11.71 4.91 -28.26
N GLU A 215 10.70 5.41 -28.98
CA GLU A 215 10.76 6.70 -29.68
C GLU A 215 11.06 7.89 -28.74
N HIS A 216 11.91 8.82 -29.19
CA HIS A 216 12.39 9.96 -28.39
C HIS A 216 11.57 11.25 -28.61
N SER A 217 10.81 11.35 -29.70
CA SER A 217 9.80 12.40 -29.89
C SER A 217 8.56 12.13 -29.03
N CYS A 218 7.88 13.20 -28.62
CA CYS A 218 6.66 13.10 -27.82
C CYS A 218 5.48 12.63 -28.69
N PRO A 219 4.48 11.95 -28.10
CA PRO A 219 3.31 11.43 -28.84
C PRO A 219 2.46 12.59 -29.39
N SER A 220 1.85 12.34 -30.56
CA SER A 220 1.07 13.29 -31.37
C SER A 220 -0.43 13.14 -31.23
#